data_AF-A0A514JLR7-F1
#
_entry.id   AF-A0A514JLR7-F1
#
_cell.length_a   1.000
_cell.length_b   1.000
_cell.length_c   1.000
_cell.angle_alpha   90.00
_cell.angle_beta   90.00
_cell.angle_gamma   90.00
#
_symmetry.space_group_name_H-M   'P 1'
#
loop_
_entity.id
_entity.type
_entity.pdbx_description
1 polymer ?
#
loop_
_entity_poly.entity_id
_entity_poly.type
_entity_poly.pdbx_seq_one_letter_code
_entity_poly.pdbx_strand_id
1 'polypeptide(L)'
;MSGAIRLTFEYRGHHIELVASERVDLVLPGGPGGQQGLSVGLAPARAAAQPDIAIGYRVDILNARGQRIHSRPLDNPIKEEAEVVSSDPDRPFTNQPVSQPKGRFFVLVPALAEAKEVALLRTTVRTQTIGRFPLGHGTEGGGS
;
A
#
# COMPACT_ATOMS: atom_id res chain seq x y z
N MET A 1 -13.95 5.76 24.27
CA MET A 1 -13.91 6.37 22.92
C MET A 1 -12.75 5.76 22.16
N SER A 2 -13.00 5.08 21.04
CA SER A 2 -11.95 4.54 20.17
C SER A 2 -11.48 5.64 19.21
N GLY A 3 -10.37 6.31 19.55
CA GLY A 3 -9.75 7.30 18.68
C GLY A 3 -8.73 6.68 17.72
N ALA A 4 -8.16 7.53 16.86
CA ALA A 4 -7.06 7.14 15.98
C ALA A 4 -5.83 8.02 16.22
N ILE A 5 -4.69 7.56 15.72
CA ILE A 5 -3.45 8.31 15.65
C ILE A 5 -3.12 8.51 14.17
N ARG A 6 -2.92 9.77 13.77
CA ARG A 6 -2.35 10.15 12.48
C ARG A 6 -0.84 10.19 12.60
N LEU A 7 -0.18 9.29 11.89
CA LEU A 7 1.27 9.22 11.78
C LEU A 7 1.67 9.82 10.45
N THR A 8 2.46 10.89 10.47
CA THR A 8 2.94 11.55 9.25
C THR A 8 4.40 11.22 9.05
N PHE A 9 4.72 10.73 7.85
CA PHE A 9 6.06 10.37 7.45
C PHE A 9 6.57 11.34 6.38
N GLU A 10 7.87 11.63 6.41
CA GLU A 10 8.61 12.22 5.29
C GLU A 10 9.48 11.14 4.67
N TYR A 11 9.63 11.17 3.34
CA TYR A 11 10.53 10.27 2.64
C TYR A 11 11.44 11.02 1.66
N ARG A 12 12.66 10.49 1.50
CA ARG A 12 13.66 10.90 0.50
C ARG A 12 14.34 9.65 -0.04
N GLY A 13 14.02 9.28 -1.28
CA GLY A 13 14.38 7.98 -1.82
C GLY A 13 13.81 6.86 -0.95
N HIS A 14 14.68 6.00 -0.44
CA HIS A 14 14.32 4.89 0.45
C HIS A 14 14.41 5.24 1.94
N HIS A 15 14.84 6.46 2.28
CA HIS A 15 14.85 6.92 3.66
C HIS A 15 13.47 7.42 4.04
N ILE A 16 12.92 6.89 5.14
CA ILE A 16 11.59 7.27 5.67
C ILE A 16 11.76 7.58 7.15
N GLU A 17 11.18 8.69 7.58
CA GLU A 17 11.17 9.14 8.97
C GLU A 17 9.76 9.51 9.42
N LEU A 18 9.44 9.24 10.69
CA LEU A 18 8.20 9.70 11.32
C LEU A 18 8.41 11.14 11.80
N VAL A 19 7.69 12.09 11.20
CA VAL A 19 7.85 13.53 11.49
C VAL A 19 6.73 14.10 12.36
N ALA A 20 5.58 13.42 12.46
CA ALA A 20 4.51 13.81 13.37
C ALA A 20 3.64 12.62 13.81
N SER A 21 3.10 12.70 15.02
CA SER A 21 2.15 11.74 15.58
C SER A 21 1.07 12.50 16.35
N GLU A 22 -0.17 12.44 15.89
CA GLU A 22 -1.26 13.24 16.43
C GLU A 22 -2.48 12.37 16.72
N ARG A 23 -3.09 12.52 17.90
CA ARG A 23 -4.40 11.92 18.17
C ARG A 23 -5.47 12.68 17.39
N VAL A 24 -6.34 11.93 16.72
CA VAL A 24 -7.48 12.47 15.98
C VAL A 24 -8.76 11.78 16.43
N ASP A 25 -9.85 12.54 16.49
CA ASP A 25 -11.17 12.03 16.84
C ASP A 25 -11.83 11.43 15.58
N LEU A 26 -11.31 10.28 15.18
CA LEU A 26 -11.76 9.53 14.02
C LEU A 26 -11.94 8.06 14.43
N VAL A 27 -13.11 7.50 14.15
CA VAL A 27 -13.36 6.06 14.28
C VAL A 27 -12.88 5.38 13.00
N LEU A 28 -11.91 4.46 13.14
CA LEU A 28 -11.42 3.70 11.99
C LEU A 28 -12.33 2.50 11.70
N PRO A 29 -12.85 2.36 10.46
CA PRO A 29 -13.57 1.15 10.06
C PRO A 29 -12.57 -0.01 10.01
N GLY A 30 -12.61 -0.89 11.02
CA GLY A 30 -11.64 -1.95 11.22
C GLY A 30 -11.09 -1.97 12.65
N GLY A 31 -11.97 -2.19 13.64
CA GLY A 31 -11.59 -2.46 15.03
C GLY A 31 -10.75 -3.74 15.17
N PRO A 32 -10.28 -4.09 16.38
CA PRO A 32 -9.34 -5.21 16.60
C PRO A 32 -9.92 -6.49 15.99
N GLY A 33 -9.34 -6.92 14.86
CA GLY A 33 -9.91 -7.91 13.95
C GLY A 33 -9.91 -7.49 12.47
N GLY A 34 -9.68 -6.21 12.17
CA GLY A 34 -9.67 -5.65 10.82
C GLY A 34 -8.49 -6.12 9.95
N GLN A 35 -8.80 -7.01 9.00
CA GLN A 35 -8.02 -7.41 7.82
C GLN A 35 -6.52 -7.72 8.03
N GLN A 36 -6.26 -9.00 8.29
CA GLN A 36 -4.93 -9.61 8.25
C GLN A 36 -4.47 -9.92 6.80
N GLY A 37 -4.61 -8.94 5.90
CA GLY A 37 -4.22 -9.08 4.49
C GLY A 37 -3.00 -8.23 4.16
N LEU A 38 -2.16 -8.72 3.25
CA LEU A 38 -1.26 -7.86 2.49
C LEU A 38 -2.11 -7.15 1.42
N SER A 39 -2.08 -5.81 1.31
CA SER A 39 -2.47 -5.16 0.06
C SER A 39 -1.31 -5.41 -0.88
N VAL A 40 -1.43 -6.50 -1.63
CA VAL A 40 -0.63 -6.69 -2.82
C VAL A 40 -1.34 -5.87 -3.89
N GLY A 41 -1.04 -4.58 -3.94
CA GLY A 41 -1.42 -3.77 -5.08
C GLY A 41 -0.80 -4.39 -6.33
N LEU A 42 -1.60 -4.64 -7.36
CA LEU A 42 -1.02 -4.81 -8.69
C LEU A 42 -0.20 -3.56 -8.97
N ALA A 43 1.10 -3.71 -9.16
CA ALA A 43 1.94 -2.63 -9.64
C ALA A 43 1.25 -2.04 -10.90
N PRO A 44 1.20 -0.71 -11.08
CA PRO A 44 0.58 -0.12 -12.26
C PRO A 44 1.16 -0.81 -13.51
N ALA A 45 0.27 -1.20 -14.43
CA ALA A 45 0.52 -2.07 -15.59
C ALA A 45 1.53 -1.53 -16.63
N ARG A 46 2.35 -0.55 -16.27
CA ARG A 46 3.36 0.08 -17.13
C ARG A 46 4.75 0.19 -16.52
N ALA A 47 4.94 -0.06 -15.23
CA ALA A 47 6.27 -0.38 -14.77
C ALA A 47 6.63 -1.71 -15.41
N ALA A 48 7.83 -1.85 -15.96
CA ALA A 48 8.42 -3.13 -16.33
C ALA A 48 8.70 -3.98 -15.06
N ALA A 49 7.72 -4.07 -14.16
CA ALA A 49 7.69 -5.03 -13.08
C ALA A 49 7.67 -6.39 -13.77
N GLN A 50 8.71 -7.17 -13.52
CA GLN A 50 8.70 -8.59 -13.87
C GLN A 50 7.34 -9.14 -13.41
N PRO A 51 6.55 -9.75 -14.31
CA PRO A 51 5.16 -10.12 -14.03
C PRO A 51 5.02 -11.04 -12.81
N ASP A 52 6.13 -11.65 -12.40
CA ASP A 52 6.27 -12.55 -11.28
C ASP A 52 6.74 -11.86 -9.99
N ILE A 53 6.85 -10.54 -9.91
CA ILE A 53 7.25 -9.82 -8.68
C ILE A 53 6.14 -8.89 -8.24
N ALA A 54 5.64 -9.10 -7.02
CA ALA A 54 4.69 -8.18 -6.38
C ALA A 54 5.33 -7.49 -5.17
N ILE A 55 5.01 -6.21 -5.01
CA ILE A 55 5.47 -5.38 -3.89
C ILE A 55 4.26 -5.01 -3.06
N GLY A 56 4.32 -5.29 -1.76
CA GLY A 56 3.29 -4.89 -0.80
C GLY A 56 3.87 -4.03 0.30
N TYR A 57 3.05 -3.12 0.82
CA TYR A 57 3.38 -2.31 2.00
C TYR A 57 2.39 -2.60 3.11
N ARG A 58 2.85 -2.53 4.36
CA ARG A 58 1.97 -2.61 5.53
C ARG A 58 2.52 -1.82 6.70
N VAL A 59 1.62 -1.49 7.62
CA VAL A 59 1.95 -0.90 8.91
C VAL A 59 1.54 -1.85 10.02
N ASP A 60 2.51 -2.20 10.85
CA ASP A 60 2.31 -3.03 12.05
C ASP A 60 2.39 -2.13 13.30
N ILE A 61 1.45 -2.29 14.23
CA ILE A 61 1.54 -1.70 15.58
C ILE A 61 2.04 -2.79 16.53
N LEU A 62 3.07 -2.49 17.30
CA LEU A 62 3.68 -3.42 18.24
C LEU A 62 3.49 -2.96 19.68
N ASN A 63 3.35 -3.92 20.58
CA ASN A 63 3.34 -3.69 22.02
C ASN A 63 4.77 -3.62 22.60
N ALA A 64 4.90 -3.40 23.91
CA ALA A 64 6.18 -3.31 24.61
C ALA A 64 7.06 -4.57 24.54
N ARG A 65 6.49 -5.71 24.13
CA ARG A 65 7.19 -6.99 23.96
C ARG A 65 7.61 -7.22 22.50
N GLY A 66 7.44 -6.22 21.62
CA GLY A 66 7.65 -6.35 20.18
C GLY A 66 6.61 -7.26 19.50
N GLN A 67 5.49 -7.55 20.15
CA GLN A 67 4.43 -8.38 19.56
C GLN A 67 3.48 -7.49 18.76
N ARG A 68 3.17 -7.90 17.54
CA ARG A 68 2.21 -7.22 16.67
C ARG A 68 0.79 -7.35 17.23
N ILE A 69 0.17 -6.23 17.55
CA ILE A 69 -1.21 -6.15 18.07
C ILE A 69 -2.21 -5.61 17.03
N HIS A 70 -1.70 -5.01 15.95
CA HIS A 70 -2.51 -4.59 14.79
C HIS A 70 -1.65 -4.59 13.53
N SER A 71 -2.28 -4.84 12.38
CA SER A 71 -1.67 -4.83 11.06
C SER A 71 -2.66 -4.19 10.10
N ARG A 72 -2.17 -3.31 9.23
CA ARG A 72 -2.98 -2.76 8.15
C ARG A 72 -2.16 -2.72 6.87
N PRO A 73 -2.72 -3.17 5.74
CA PRO A 73 -2.02 -3.01 4.48
C PRO A 73 -2.02 -1.54 4.01
N LEU A 74 -1.01 -1.20 3.22
CA LEU A 74 -0.80 0.14 2.68
C LEU A 74 -0.56 0.03 1.17
N ASP A 75 -1.14 0.95 0.40
CA ASP A 75 -0.74 1.15 -0.99
C ASP A 75 0.69 1.69 -1.05
N ASN A 76 1.37 1.65 -2.20
CA ASN A 76 2.72 2.19 -2.30
C ASN A 76 2.76 3.67 -1.87
N PRO A 77 3.39 4.03 -0.73
CA PRO A 77 3.36 5.40 -0.23
C PRO A 77 4.40 6.30 -0.91
N ILE A 78 5.36 5.70 -1.64
CA ILE A 78 6.44 6.40 -2.34
C ILE A 78 6.06 6.53 -3.81
N LYS A 79 5.94 7.77 -4.28
CA LYS A 79 5.70 8.06 -5.70
C LYS A 79 7.03 8.04 -6.44
N GLU A 80 7.36 6.92 -7.05
CA GLU A 80 8.59 6.71 -7.82
C GLU A 80 8.47 7.24 -9.27
N GLU A 81 7.27 7.59 -9.70
CA GLU A 81 6.98 8.18 -11.00
C GLU A 81 6.24 9.51 -10.84
N ALA A 82 6.47 10.42 -11.77
CA ALA A 82 5.75 11.68 -11.88
C ALA A 82 5.22 11.86 -13.31
N GLU A 83 3.98 12.35 -13.42
CA GLU A 83 3.44 12.80 -14.69
C GLU A 83 4.11 14.13 -15.06
N VAL A 84 4.68 14.17 -16.26
CA VAL A 84 5.33 15.35 -16.82
C VAL A 84 4.73 15.67 -18.18
N VAL A 85 4.75 16.96 -18.52
CA VAL A 85 4.33 17.41 -19.84
C VAL A 85 5.34 16.91 -20.87
N SER A 86 4.82 16.25 -21.90
CA SER A 86 5.60 15.77 -23.03
C SER A 86 5.68 16.81 -24.14
N SER A 87 6.70 16.74 -24.97
CA SER A 87 6.79 17.48 -26.23
C SER A 87 6.00 16.83 -27.37
N ASP A 88 5.47 15.63 -27.16
CA ASP A 88 4.63 14.91 -28.13
C ASP A 88 3.18 15.44 -28.06
N PRO A 89 2.65 16.07 -29.14
CA PRO A 89 1.30 16.61 -29.16
C PRO A 89 0.21 15.54 -29.06
N ASP A 90 0.49 14.29 -29.46
CA ASP A 90 -0.45 13.17 -29.38
C ASP A 90 -0.40 12.48 -28.00
N ARG A 91 0.63 12.77 -27.19
CA ARG A 91 0.80 12.26 -25.83
C ARG A 91 1.25 13.39 -24.90
N PRO A 92 0.38 14.36 -24.58
CA PRO A 92 0.76 15.57 -23.85
C PRO A 92 1.26 15.29 -22.43
N PHE A 93 0.98 14.12 -21.88
CA PHE A 93 1.44 13.68 -20.56
C PHE A 93 2.14 12.32 -20.64
N THR A 94 3.26 12.20 -19.94
CA THR A 94 3.99 10.94 -19.79
C THR A 94 4.45 10.76 -18.35
N ASN A 95 4.52 9.51 -17.88
CA ASN A 95 5.12 9.21 -16.58
C ASN A 95 6.62 9.04 -16.74
N GLN A 96 7.40 9.75 -15.93
CA GLN A 96 8.84 9.59 -15.86
C GLN A 96 9.28 9.12 -14.47
N PRO A 97 10.29 8.23 -14.39
CA PRO A 97 10.93 7.88 -13.12
C PRO A 97 11.50 9.10 -12.43
N VAL A 98 11.29 9.21 -11.13
CA VAL A 98 11.88 10.25 -10.29
C VAL A 98 13.13 9.69 -9.64
N SER A 99 14.30 10.26 -9.94
CA SER A 99 15.60 9.76 -9.45
C SER A 99 15.77 9.86 -7.92
N GLN A 100 15.14 10.85 -7.30
CA GLN A 100 15.12 11.04 -5.84
C GLN A 100 13.70 11.41 -5.40
N PRO A 101 12.79 10.43 -5.28
CA PRO A 101 11.42 10.70 -4.89
C PRO A 101 11.40 11.28 -3.48
N LYS A 102 10.68 12.40 -3.30
CA LYS A 102 10.55 13.06 -2.00
C LYS A 102 9.11 13.48 -1.76
N GLY A 103 8.66 13.38 -0.52
CA GLY A 103 7.29 13.76 -0.18
C GLY A 103 6.91 13.38 1.23
N ARG A 104 5.61 13.55 1.52
CA ARG A 104 5.01 13.18 2.79
C ARG A 104 3.78 12.33 2.54
N PHE A 105 3.52 11.39 3.44
CA PHE A 105 2.28 10.63 3.50
C PHE A 105 1.87 10.47 4.96
N PHE A 106 0.60 10.12 5.19
CA PHE A 106 0.12 9.81 6.52
C PHE A 106 -0.58 8.47 6.56
N VAL A 107 -0.51 7.82 7.72
CA VAL A 107 -1.23 6.59 8.02
C VAL A 107 -2.06 6.82 9.27
N LEU A 108 -3.31 6.35 9.23
CA LEU A 108 -4.18 6.32 10.38
C LEU A 108 -4.17 4.94 11.01
N VAL A 109 -3.85 4.89 12.30
CA VAL A 109 -3.82 3.67 13.10
C VAL A 109 -4.73 3.81 14.32
N PRO A 110 -5.33 2.72 14.83
CA PRO A 110 -6.13 2.78 16.04
C PRO A 110 -5.27 3.22 17.25
N ALA A 111 -5.85 4.06 18.11
CA ALA A 111 -5.20 4.49 19.36
C ALA A 111 -5.32 3.38 20.44
N LEU A 112 -4.57 2.30 20.27
CA LEU A 112 -4.57 1.15 21.18
C LEU A 112 -3.75 1.46 22.44
N ALA A 113 -4.29 1.14 23.62
CA ALA A 113 -3.61 1.40 24.90
C ALA A 113 -2.25 0.68 25.02
N GLU A 114 -2.13 -0.49 24.40
CA GLU A 114 -0.93 -1.34 24.43
C GLU A 114 0.11 -0.95 23.37
N ALA A 115 -0.21 -0.04 22.45
CA ALA A 115 0.70 0.38 21.39
C ALA A 115 1.95 1.07 21.93
N LYS A 116 3.11 0.65 21.45
CA LYS A 116 4.42 1.24 21.78
C LYS A 116 5.22 1.64 20.55
N GLU A 117 5.12 0.87 19.49
CA GLU A 117 5.91 1.08 18.29
C GLU A 117 5.05 0.91 17.04
N VAL A 118 5.52 1.53 15.96
CA VAL A 118 4.98 1.33 14.62
C VAL A 118 6.11 0.94 13.70
N ALA A 119 5.91 -0.16 12.97
CA ALA A 119 6.80 -0.61 11.92
C ALA A 119 6.13 -0.41 10.55
N LEU A 120 6.84 0.26 9.64
CA LEU A 120 6.49 0.32 8.23
C LEU A 120 7.29 -0.75 7.49
N LEU A 121 6.59 -1.67 6.82
CA LEU A 121 7.23 -2.79 6.15
C LEU A 121 6.95 -2.75 4.66
N ARG A 122 8.02 -3.02 3.88
CA ARG A 122 7.97 -3.33 2.46
C ARG A 122 8.23 -4.82 2.29
N THR A 123 7.40 -5.51 1.52
CA THR A 123 7.59 -6.92 1.19
C THR A 123 7.70 -7.05 -0.32
N THR A 124 8.68 -7.81 -0.78
CA THR A 124 8.81 -8.21 -2.18
C THR A 124 8.60 -9.71 -2.25
N VAL A 125 7.56 -10.14 -2.96
CA VAL A 125 7.25 -11.56 -3.15
C VAL A 125 7.39 -11.92 -4.62
N ARG A 126 7.90 -13.13 -4.87
CA ARG A 126 7.85 -13.73 -6.19
C ARG A 126 6.54 -14.50 -6.34
N THR A 127 5.72 -14.11 -7.29
CA THR A 127 4.44 -14.72 -7.62
C THR A 127 4.66 -15.82 -8.65
N GLN A 128 4.07 -16.99 -8.43
CA GLN A 128 4.03 -18.07 -9.41
C GLN A 128 2.59 -18.43 -9.72
N THR A 129 2.23 -18.48 -11.00
CA THR A 129 0.94 -19.03 -11.42
C THR A 129 0.98 -20.55 -11.32
N ILE A 130 0.22 -21.14 -10.40
CA ILE A 130 0.15 -22.60 -10.22
C ILE A 130 -0.97 -23.26 -11.04
N GLY A 131 -1.86 -22.47 -11.64
CA GLY A 131 -2.98 -22.94 -12.46
C GLY A 131 -3.83 -21.78 -12.96
N ARG A 132 -4.55 -21.99 -14.05
CA ARG A 132 -5.55 -21.05 -14.58
C ARG A 132 -6.85 -21.82 -14.79
N PHE A 133 -7.94 -21.31 -14.23
CA PHE A 133 -9.26 -21.96 -14.31
C PHE A 133 -10.21 -21.06 -15.10
N PRO A 134 -10.94 -21.59 -16.10
CA PRO A 134 -11.91 -20.80 -16.83
C PRO A 134 -13.07 -20.41 -15.91
N LEU A 135 -13.40 -19.12 -15.89
CA LEU A 135 -14.68 -18.65 -15.37
C LEU A 135 -15.67 -18.78 -16.53
N GLY A 136 -16.55 -19.78 -16.48
CA GLY A 136 -17.39 -20.14 -17.61
C GLY A 136 -18.28 -19.00 -18.10
N HIS A 137 -18.58 -18.98 -19.40
CA HIS A 137 -19.84 -18.44 -19.90
C HIS A 137 -20.87 -19.57 -19.87
N GLY A 138 -22.05 -19.24 -19.36
CA GLY A 138 -23.20 -20.15 -19.37
C GLY A 138 -23.48 -20.65 -20.78
N THR A 139 -24.04 -21.86 -20.83
CA THR A 139 -24.71 -22.45 -21.98
C THR A 139 -25.57 -21.42 -22.73
N GLU A 140 -25.21 -21.09 -23.96
CA GLU A 140 -26.20 -20.69 -24.96
C GLU A 140 -26.58 -21.93 -25.76
N GLY A 141 -27.82 -22.38 -25.57
CA GLY A 141 -28.49 -23.26 -26.51
C GLY A 141 -28.90 -22.47 -27.76
N GLY A 142 -28.91 -23.17 -28.89
CA GLY A 142 -29.34 -22.69 -30.22
C GLY A 142 -28.52 -23.47 -31.24
N GLY A 143 -29.02 -24.53 -31.85
CA GLY A 143 -30.28 -24.59 -32.57
C GLY A 143 -29.93 -24.75 -34.04
N SER A 144 -29.92 -26.01 -34.49
CA SER A 144 -30.34 -26.51 -35.81
C SER A 144 -30.10 -28.01 -35.88
#